data_AF-A0A974YAL7-F1
#
_entry.id   AF-A0A974YAL7-F1
#
_cell.length_a   1.000
_cell.length_b   1.000
_cell.length_c   1.000
_cell.angle_alpha   90.00
_cell.angle_beta   90.00
_cell.angle_gamma   90.00
#
_symmetry.space_group_name_H-M   'P 1'
#
loop_
_entity.id
_entity.type
_entity.pdbx_description
1 polymer ?
#
loop_
_entity_poly.entity_id
_entity_poly.type
_entity_poly.pdbx_seq_one_letter_code
_entity_poly.pdbx_strand_id
1 'polypeptide(L)'
;MTSRSTAISSLDSQAAAANRLQSKIIMDAPFGDHNPDGDNLLSGGAGADRLTSGAGDDWLIGRDGNDRLDAGMGNDGLDGGAGNDWLYGGDGDDILVGGDGDDILSPGAGSNVILGGYGNDRIDLQGQNIIVGGDGADRYSLNDFVEAVTTPDVIRDFEVGYGGDILDLASAIERVDPRNNTEYPWLLDPVQPFTSGLVRVVASGNDTLVQVNLEWIGKGLGYATIVWLENLAPEQLSAYNFNPPYHPLGQVSSAIGTDESDMLTGSLGDDVLSGLGGHDSIQGSDGTDRIDGGEGNDTLFGGLGVDTILGGAGDDEIHGDPFFWGGDHWSPAPKPGGADSIDGGDGNDTFYEWRGGSNTIDGGAGDDVFHYVSSQADWGGYEFYPDQSLDRLTGGEGRDTYLIGYPQNSPADVVTDFATGSGGDILDVSGLLSGLPGYIGGTSPFVTGHLVLEQSGTDTVLKALIAPYYGAEASLQLILTLENTRVDDLAPNNFVPPYDPTGNHGAVTGATGADSLDGTMDPEFVEGLDGDGILRGHDGNDLIEGGDGNNRLEGGAGGDVIDLSNVTRYLPDYVNGSDPFEAGLLRLTESDGDTMLQAKVSTAGFSTVLVMADISLDPFSPENFDWMP
;
A
#
# COMPACT_ATOMS: atom_id res chain seq x y z
N MET A 1 -13.05 40.28 22.81
CA MET A 1 -14.36 40.13 23.50
C MET A 1 -15.44 41.07 22.93
N THR A 2 -15.17 42.36 22.71
CA THR A 2 -16.16 43.31 22.11
C THR A 2 -16.41 43.08 20.61
N SER A 3 -15.43 42.56 19.85
CA SER A 3 -15.61 42.12 18.46
C SER A 3 -16.46 40.84 18.36
N ARG A 4 -16.16 39.83 19.19
CA ARG A 4 -16.93 38.56 19.36
C ARG A 4 -18.44 38.80 19.53
N SER A 5 -18.83 39.75 20.39
CA SER A 5 -20.25 39.99 20.70
C SER A 5 -21.03 40.66 19.58
N THR A 6 -20.39 41.43 18.71
CA THR A 6 -21.11 42.21 17.69
C THR A 6 -21.28 41.38 16.41
N ALA A 7 -20.23 40.66 16.01
CA ALA A 7 -20.25 39.76 14.85
C ALA A 7 -21.16 38.54 15.06
N ILE A 8 -21.07 37.85 16.20
CA ILE A 8 -21.95 36.70 16.49
C ILE A 8 -23.43 37.15 16.57
N SER A 9 -23.71 38.33 17.13
CA SER A 9 -25.10 38.83 17.22
C SER A 9 -25.72 39.24 15.88
N SER A 10 -24.91 39.71 14.91
CA SER A 10 -25.41 39.99 13.56
C SER A 10 -25.58 38.69 12.78
N LEU A 11 -24.70 37.72 12.98
CA LEU A 11 -24.75 36.46 12.26
C LEU A 11 -25.85 35.50 12.78
N ASP A 12 -26.12 35.46 14.09
CA ASP A 12 -27.29 34.75 14.65
C ASP A 12 -28.60 35.31 14.10
N SER A 13 -28.63 36.61 13.79
CA SER A 13 -29.79 37.25 13.16
C SER A 13 -29.93 36.89 11.68
N GLN A 14 -28.83 36.54 11.00
CA GLN A 14 -28.81 36.05 9.61
C GLN A 14 -29.13 34.55 9.53
N ALA A 15 -28.64 33.70 10.42
CA ALA A 15 -29.05 32.29 10.53
C ALA A 15 -30.55 32.15 10.90
N ALA A 16 -31.05 33.02 11.80
CA ALA A 16 -32.47 33.15 12.05
C ALA A 16 -33.26 33.75 10.87
N ALA A 17 -32.60 34.50 9.98
CA ALA A 17 -33.18 34.96 8.72
C ALA A 17 -33.24 33.83 7.69
N ALA A 18 -32.20 32.98 7.57
CA ALA A 18 -32.17 31.79 6.71
C ALA A 18 -33.29 30.80 7.07
N ASN A 19 -33.44 30.50 8.37
CA ASN A 19 -34.56 29.70 8.89
C ASN A 19 -35.94 30.37 8.65
N ARG A 20 -36.00 31.71 8.60
CA ARG A 20 -37.23 32.44 8.22
C ARG A 20 -37.45 32.49 6.71
N LEU A 21 -36.39 32.36 5.91
CA LEU A 21 -36.40 32.40 4.44
C LEU A 21 -36.87 31.06 3.85
N GLN A 22 -36.49 29.91 4.44
CA GLN A 22 -37.10 28.60 4.13
C GLN A 22 -38.64 28.64 4.22
N SER A 23 -39.20 29.42 5.15
CA SER A 23 -40.65 29.56 5.31
C SER A 23 -41.32 30.61 4.41
N LYS A 24 -40.54 31.47 3.73
CA LYS A 24 -41.06 32.65 3.01
C LYS A 24 -40.97 32.53 1.48
N ILE A 25 -40.15 31.61 0.96
CA ILE A 25 -40.00 31.33 -0.47
C ILE A 25 -41.01 30.26 -0.90
N ILE A 26 -42.29 30.55 -0.68
CA ILE A 26 -43.40 29.95 -1.42
C ILE A 26 -44.24 31.11 -1.95
N MET A 27 -43.71 31.90 -2.88
CA MET A 27 -44.53 32.84 -3.65
C MET A 27 -44.12 32.85 -5.12
N ASP A 28 -45.06 32.40 -5.94
CA ASP A 28 -45.16 32.51 -7.40
C ASP A 28 -44.71 33.90 -7.92
N ALA A 29 -43.43 34.05 -8.26
CA ALA A 29 -42.99 35.10 -9.18
C ALA A 29 -42.68 34.46 -10.54
N PRO A 30 -43.18 35.03 -11.66
CA PRO A 30 -42.96 34.45 -12.98
C PRO A 30 -41.49 34.59 -13.39
N PHE A 31 -40.85 33.47 -13.70
CA PHE A 31 -39.52 33.37 -14.29
C PHE A 31 -39.46 34.13 -15.62
N GLY A 32 -38.63 35.17 -15.71
CA GLY A 32 -38.32 35.83 -16.98
C GLY A 32 -37.97 37.32 -16.90
N ASP A 33 -36.73 37.61 -16.53
CA ASP A 33 -35.77 38.45 -17.28
C ASP A 33 -34.43 38.37 -16.53
N HIS A 34 -33.44 37.63 -17.04
CA HIS A 34 -32.10 37.60 -16.46
C HIS A 34 -31.45 38.96 -16.67
N ASN A 35 -31.42 39.79 -15.62
CA ASN A 35 -30.59 40.98 -15.61
C ASN A 35 -29.29 40.62 -14.89
N PRO A 36 -28.16 40.46 -15.60
CA PRO A 36 -26.90 40.04 -15.00
C PRO A 36 -26.27 41.08 -14.05
N ASP A 37 -26.89 42.26 -13.91
CA ASP A 37 -26.44 43.36 -13.05
C ASP A 37 -27.50 43.75 -11.99
N GLY A 38 -28.45 42.89 -11.63
CA GLY A 38 -29.36 43.19 -10.53
C GLY A 38 -30.04 41.98 -9.94
N ASP A 39 -30.70 42.16 -8.80
CA ASP A 39 -31.28 41.11 -7.95
C ASP A 39 -32.24 40.18 -8.72
N ASN A 40 -31.90 38.91 -8.83
CA ASN A 40 -32.62 37.87 -9.57
C ASN A 40 -33.15 36.75 -8.66
N LEU A 41 -34.20 36.05 -9.11
CA LEU A 41 -34.69 34.80 -8.52
C LEU A 41 -34.73 33.72 -9.61
N LEU A 42 -33.88 32.71 -9.49
CA LEU A 42 -33.72 31.59 -10.42
C LEU A 42 -34.15 30.29 -9.74
N SER A 43 -34.77 29.39 -10.50
CA SER A 43 -35.02 28.02 -10.03
C SER A 43 -34.80 27.01 -11.15
N GLY A 44 -34.11 25.91 -10.86
CA GLY A 44 -33.77 24.83 -11.79
C GLY A 44 -35.00 23.97 -12.09
N GLY A 45 -35.64 23.44 -11.06
CA GLY A 45 -36.88 22.69 -11.21
C GLY A 45 -36.72 21.25 -10.78
N ALA A 46 -36.51 20.34 -11.72
CA ALA A 46 -36.27 18.93 -11.41
C ALA A 46 -35.31 18.37 -12.46
N GLY A 47 -34.36 17.54 -12.02
CA GLY A 47 -33.23 17.10 -12.81
C GLY A 47 -32.00 17.97 -12.56
N ALA A 48 -30.87 17.59 -13.17
CA ALA A 48 -29.62 18.32 -13.00
C ALA A 48 -29.61 19.63 -13.81
N ASP A 49 -29.61 20.75 -13.11
CA ASP A 49 -29.69 22.09 -13.64
C ASP A 49 -28.40 22.89 -13.43
N ARG A 50 -28.21 23.94 -14.24
CA ARG A 50 -27.11 24.89 -14.07
C ARG A 50 -27.67 26.30 -14.01
N LEU A 51 -27.50 26.95 -12.86
CA LEU A 51 -27.97 28.30 -12.57
C LEU A 51 -26.79 29.25 -12.44
N THR A 52 -26.89 30.43 -13.05
CA THR A 52 -25.89 31.51 -12.91
C THR A 52 -26.60 32.86 -12.96
N SER A 53 -26.37 33.75 -11.99
CA SER A 53 -27.10 35.04 -11.88
C SER A 53 -26.24 36.27 -12.13
N GLY A 54 -24.97 36.30 -11.73
CA GLY A 54 -24.03 37.36 -12.10
C GLY A 54 -23.81 38.37 -10.99
N ALA A 55 -24.17 39.64 -11.17
CA ALA A 55 -24.05 40.66 -10.13
C ALA A 55 -25.43 41.09 -9.63
N GLY A 56 -25.56 41.37 -8.33
CA GLY A 56 -26.82 41.70 -7.67
C GLY A 56 -27.01 40.82 -6.43
N ASP A 57 -27.98 41.14 -5.56
CA ASP A 57 -28.33 40.25 -4.43
C ASP A 57 -29.35 39.21 -4.94
N ASP A 58 -28.86 38.03 -5.31
CA ASP A 58 -29.58 37.00 -6.06
C ASP A 58 -30.10 35.84 -5.18
N TRP A 59 -31.09 35.11 -5.70
CA TRP A 59 -31.60 33.87 -5.11
C TRP A 59 -31.64 32.74 -6.13
N LEU A 60 -30.90 31.66 -5.90
CA LEU A 60 -30.81 30.48 -6.77
C LEU A 60 -31.34 29.25 -6.02
N ILE A 61 -32.26 28.51 -6.66
CA ILE A 61 -32.92 27.33 -6.05
C ILE A 61 -32.86 26.14 -7.00
N GLY A 62 -32.02 25.16 -6.72
CA GLY A 62 -31.85 23.94 -7.53
C GLY A 62 -33.12 23.08 -7.56
N ARG A 63 -33.54 22.63 -6.37
CA ARG A 63 -34.63 21.67 -6.08
C ARG A 63 -34.17 20.22 -6.23
N ASP A 64 -34.89 19.37 -6.98
CA ASP A 64 -34.54 17.96 -7.09
C ASP A 64 -33.51 17.78 -8.21
N GLY A 65 -32.41 17.08 -7.98
CA GLY A 65 -31.37 16.81 -8.97
C GLY A 65 -29.99 17.22 -8.48
N ASN A 66 -28.95 16.86 -9.24
CA ASN A 66 -27.58 17.28 -8.94
C ASN A 66 -27.30 18.57 -9.70
N ASP A 67 -27.41 19.69 -8.99
CA ASP A 67 -27.45 21.02 -9.53
C ASP A 67 -26.10 21.75 -9.41
N ARG A 68 -25.93 22.76 -10.26
CA ARG A 68 -24.77 23.66 -10.20
C ARG A 68 -25.22 25.10 -10.12
N LEU A 69 -25.01 25.74 -8.98
CA LEU A 69 -25.42 27.11 -8.68
C LEU A 69 -24.19 28.01 -8.55
N ASP A 70 -24.22 29.16 -9.21
CA ASP A 70 -23.12 30.14 -9.26
C ASP A 70 -23.73 31.55 -9.17
N ALA A 71 -23.69 32.18 -8.00
CA ALA A 71 -24.42 33.42 -7.77
C ALA A 71 -23.62 34.66 -8.23
N GLY A 72 -22.34 34.76 -7.87
CA GLY A 72 -21.41 35.70 -8.49
C GLY A 72 -21.00 36.85 -7.58
N MET A 73 -21.53 38.05 -7.78
CA MET A 73 -21.21 39.23 -6.95
C MET A 73 -22.47 39.76 -6.29
N GLY A 74 -22.48 39.90 -4.96
CA GLY A 74 -23.63 40.38 -4.21
C GLY A 74 -23.82 39.56 -2.95
N ASN A 75 -24.84 39.88 -2.15
CA ASN A 75 -25.19 39.05 -1.01
C ASN A 75 -26.30 38.08 -1.43
N ASP A 76 -25.90 36.86 -1.74
CA ASP A 76 -26.71 35.89 -2.45
C ASP A 76 -27.31 34.82 -1.52
N GLY A 77 -28.42 34.22 -1.96
CA GLY A 77 -29.04 33.06 -1.33
C GLY A 77 -29.06 31.86 -2.28
N LEU A 78 -28.38 30.78 -1.92
CA LEU A 78 -28.33 29.54 -2.69
C LEU A 78 -28.97 28.40 -1.88
N ASP A 79 -29.84 27.64 -2.54
CA ASP A 79 -30.50 26.44 -2.01
C ASP A 79 -30.36 25.33 -3.05
N GLY A 80 -29.52 24.33 -2.77
CA GLY A 80 -29.26 23.18 -3.65
C GLY A 80 -30.52 22.33 -3.78
N GLY A 81 -31.00 21.80 -2.66
CA GLY A 81 -32.25 21.08 -2.56
C GLY A 81 -32.01 19.61 -2.26
N ALA A 82 -32.26 18.72 -3.21
CA ALA A 82 -32.05 17.29 -3.03
C ALA A 82 -31.25 16.73 -4.19
N GLY A 83 -30.16 16.03 -3.92
CA GLY A 83 -29.16 15.60 -4.89
C GLY A 83 -27.78 16.05 -4.45
N ASN A 84 -26.75 15.64 -5.18
CA ASN A 84 -25.38 16.05 -4.87
C ASN A 84 -25.06 17.31 -5.67
N ASP A 85 -25.07 18.45 -4.99
CA ASP A 85 -25.04 19.77 -5.60
C ASP A 85 -23.66 20.43 -5.53
N TRP A 86 -23.45 21.43 -6.39
CA TRP A 86 -22.31 22.32 -6.33
C TRP A 86 -22.80 23.76 -6.19
N LEU A 87 -22.47 24.41 -5.08
CA LEU A 87 -22.89 25.77 -4.76
C LEU A 87 -21.67 26.70 -4.64
N TYR A 88 -21.71 27.81 -5.36
CA TYR A 88 -20.71 28.87 -5.27
C TYR A 88 -21.38 30.23 -5.05
N GLY A 89 -21.12 30.83 -3.88
CA GLY A 89 -21.63 32.15 -3.50
C GLY A 89 -20.95 33.25 -4.31
N GLY A 90 -19.64 33.41 -4.11
CA GLY A 90 -18.82 34.32 -4.88
C GLY A 90 -18.33 35.49 -4.03
N ASP A 91 -18.51 36.72 -4.47
CA ASP A 91 -18.13 37.91 -3.71
C ASP A 91 -19.34 38.48 -2.94
N GLY A 92 -19.33 38.46 -1.62
CA GLY A 92 -20.35 39.09 -0.76
C GLY A 92 -20.68 38.25 0.47
N ASP A 93 -21.63 38.71 1.28
CA ASP A 93 -22.09 37.98 2.46
C ASP A 93 -23.25 37.04 2.06
N ASP A 94 -22.92 35.80 1.71
CA ASP A 94 -23.85 34.83 1.12
C ASP A 94 -24.46 33.87 2.16
N ILE A 95 -25.59 33.27 1.77
CA ILE A 95 -26.23 32.15 2.48
C ILE A 95 -26.27 30.96 1.54
N LEU A 96 -25.58 29.88 1.89
CA LEU A 96 -25.56 28.63 1.14
C LEU A 96 -26.24 27.52 1.95
N VAL A 97 -27.17 26.81 1.32
CA VAL A 97 -27.85 25.62 1.86
C VAL A 97 -27.68 24.49 0.86
N GLY A 98 -26.95 23.44 1.23
CA GLY A 98 -26.75 22.25 0.38
C GLY A 98 -28.05 21.49 0.22
N GLY A 99 -28.51 20.86 1.31
CA GLY A 99 -29.79 20.18 1.37
C GLY A 99 -29.62 18.68 1.62
N ASP A 100 -30.32 17.84 0.88
CA ASP A 100 -30.15 16.39 0.96
C ASP A 100 -29.13 15.92 -0.09
N GLY A 101 -28.05 15.24 0.27
CA GLY A 101 -27.06 14.70 -0.67
C GLY A 101 -25.63 15.06 -0.27
N ASP A 102 -24.63 14.50 -0.97
CA ASP A 102 -23.24 14.87 -0.70
C ASP A 102 -22.87 16.12 -1.51
N ASP A 103 -22.85 17.28 -0.87
CA ASP A 103 -22.75 18.58 -1.54
C ASP A 103 -21.33 19.15 -1.55
N ILE A 104 -21.07 20.06 -2.49
CA ILE A 104 -19.84 20.86 -2.53
C ILE A 104 -20.22 22.34 -2.38
N LEU A 105 -19.83 22.94 -1.27
CA LEU A 105 -20.16 24.32 -0.91
C LEU A 105 -18.89 25.17 -0.88
N SER A 106 -18.78 26.08 -1.85
CA SER A 106 -17.68 27.04 -1.97
C SER A 106 -18.23 28.46 -1.74
N PRO A 107 -18.22 28.98 -0.50
CA PRO A 107 -18.89 30.24 -0.18
C PRO A 107 -18.28 31.45 -0.89
N GLY A 108 -16.97 31.43 -1.14
CA GLY A 108 -16.26 32.58 -1.70
C GLY A 108 -15.93 33.65 -0.65
N ALA A 109 -15.73 34.88 -1.11
CA ALA A 109 -15.24 35.98 -0.28
C ALA A 109 -16.39 36.69 0.44
N GLY A 110 -16.27 36.86 1.76
CA GLY A 110 -17.23 37.61 2.57
C GLY A 110 -17.53 36.88 3.88
N SER A 111 -18.52 37.36 4.63
CA SER A 111 -18.98 36.70 5.85
C SER A 111 -20.22 35.86 5.56
N ASN A 112 -20.03 34.58 5.28
CA ASN A 112 -21.09 33.71 4.80
C ASN A 112 -21.73 32.86 5.90
N VAL A 113 -22.96 32.41 5.66
CA VAL A 113 -23.65 31.39 6.46
C VAL A 113 -23.85 30.14 5.62
N ILE A 114 -23.32 29.01 6.09
CA ILE A 114 -23.31 27.75 5.34
C ILE A 114 -24.03 26.69 6.17
N LEU A 115 -24.96 26.01 5.53
CA LEU A 115 -25.68 24.85 6.04
C LEU A 115 -25.44 23.71 5.04
N GLY A 116 -24.69 22.67 5.41
CA GLY A 116 -24.45 21.51 4.53
C GLY A 116 -25.74 20.73 4.32
N GLY A 117 -26.24 20.08 5.38
CA GLY A 117 -27.55 19.44 5.37
C GLY A 117 -27.45 17.97 5.75
N TYR A 118 -27.97 17.08 4.93
CA TYR A 118 -27.83 15.63 5.10
C TYR A 118 -26.86 15.10 4.04
N GLY A 119 -25.89 14.28 4.43
CA GLY A 119 -24.91 13.73 3.49
C GLY A 119 -23.50 14.07 3.93
N ASN A 120 -22.51 13.57 3.22
CA ASN A 120 -21.11 13.85 3.52
C ASN A 120 -20.66 15.05 2.69
N ASP A 121 -20.73 16.24 3.29
CA ASP A 121 -20.53 17.48 2.56
C ASP A 121 -19.06 17.87 2.47
N ARG A 122 -18.72 18.64 1.42
CA ARG A 122 -17.41 19.27 1.27
C ARG A 122 -17.56 20.79 1.27
N ILE A 123 -16.98 21.43 2.29
CA ILE A 123 -17.11 22.87 2.52
C ILE A 123 -15.74 23.53 2.43
N ASP A 124 -15.57 24.49 1.53
CA ASP A 124 -14.33 25.27 1.42
C ASP A 124 -14.28 26.37 2.49
N LEU A 125 -13.16 26.43 3.20
CA LEU A 125 -12.87 27.38 4.27
C LEU A 125 -12.02 28.55 3.74
N GLN A 126 -12.53 29.76 3.86
CA GLN A 126 -11.85 31.00 3.43
C GLN A 126 -11.76 32.07 4.54
N GLY A 127 -12.21 31.75 5.75
CA GLY A 127 -12.35 32.66 6.89
C GLY A 127 -13.68 33.43 6.89
N GLN A 128 -14.06 33.96 8.07
CA GLN A 128 -15.27 34.78 8.30
C GLN A 128 -16.63 34.08 8.19
N ASN A 129 -16.67 32.75 8.04
CA ASN A 129 -17.94 32.05 7.86
C ASN A 129 -18.48 31.46 9.18
N ILE A 130 -19.79 31.25 9.21
CA ILE A 130 -20.44 30.36 10.17
C ILE A 130 -20.98 29.15 9.43
N ILE A 131 -20.64 27.99 9.95
CA ILE A 131 -20.85 26.72 9.28
C ILE A 131 -21.58 25.79 10.24
N VAL A 132 -22.62 25.15 9.72
CA VAL A 132 -23.29 24.00 10.29
C VAL A 132 -23.18 22.91 9.22
N GLY A 133 -22.40 21.87 9.47
CA GLY A 133 -22.21 20.77 8.53
C GLY A 133 -23.51 20.00 8.34
N GLY A 134 -24.13 19.59 9.44
CA GLY A 134 -25.37 18.83 9.44
C GLY A 134 -25.13 17.36 9.77
N ASP A 135 -25.93 16.47 9.19
CA ASP A 135 -25.85 15.03 9.44
C ASP A 135 -24.94 14.37 8.39
N GLY A 136 -23.85 13.75 8.80
CA GLY A 136 -22.93 13.04 7.90
C GLY A 136 -21.48 13.22 8.35
N ALA A 137 -20.55 12.68 7.57
CA ALA A 137 -19.11 12.85 7.78
C ALA A 137 -18.60 13.98 6.89
N ASP A 138 -18.62 15.22 7.42
CA ASP A 138 -18.35 16.41 6.62
C ASP A 138 -16.85 16.72 6.54
N ARG A 139 -16.44 17.28 5.41
CA ARG A 139 -15.06 17.70 5.16
C ARG A 139 -14.96 19.21 4.99
N TYR A 140 -14.19 19.84 5.86
CA TYR A 140 -13.89 21.26 5.84
C TYR A 140 -12.49 21.53 5.26
N SER A 141 -12.39 22.06 4.05
CA SER A 141 -11.14 22.18 3.28
C SER A 141 -10.52 23.58 3.25
N LEU A 142 -9.24 23.72 3.61
CA LEU A 142 -8.48 24.98 3.54
C LEU A 142 -7.71 25.16 2.21
N ASN A 143 -8.34 24.86 1.09
CA ASN A 143 -7.71 24.86 -0.25
C ASN A 143 -7.08 26.22 -0.60
N ASP A 144 -7.79 27.31 -0.31
CA ASP A 144 -7.35 28.69 -0.55
C ASP A 144 -6.91 29.39 0.73
N PHE A 145 -6.10 28.73 1.56
CA PHE A 145 -5.54 29.36 2.75
C PHE A 145 -4.81 30.68 2.40
N VAL A 146 -5.44 31.82 2.70
CA VAL A 146 -4.85 33.15 2.53
C VAL A 146 -4.15 33.52 3.83
N GLU A 147 -2.85 33.79 3.79
CA GLU A 147 -2.00 34.14 4.94
C GLU A 147 -2.50 35.35 5.78
N ALA A 148 -3.55 36.04 5.31
CA ALA A 148 -4.20 37.19 5.91
C ALA A 148 -5.57 36.90 6.54
N VAL A 149 -5.95 35.64 6.80
CA VAL A 149 -7.18 35.35 7.58
C VAL A 149 -7.09 36.03 8.95
N THR A 150 -7.78 37.16 9.10
CA THR A 150 -7.79 37.95 10.34
C THR A 150 -8.89 37.50 11.30
N THR A 151 -9.73 36.59 10.85
CA THR A 151 -11.01 36.18 11.44
C THR A 151 -11.31 34.75 10.99
N PRO A 152 -11.31 33.76 11.91
CA PRO A 152 -11.45 32.35 11.57
C PRO A 152 -12.87 32.01 11.12
N ASP A 153 -13.01 30.87 10.45
CA ASP A 153 -14.31 30.21 10.28
C ASP A 153 -14.79 29.62 11.61
N VAL A 154 -16.10 29.55 11.80
CA VAL A 154 -16.74 28.99 13.00
C VAL A 154 -17.61 27.80 12.59
N ILE A 155 -17.21 26.60 13.01
CA ILE A 155 -17.98 25.37 12.80
C ILE A 155 -18.74 25.07 14.10
N ARG A 156 -20.05 24.87 14.01
CA ARG A 156 -20.95 24.86 15.18
C ARG A 156 -21.30 23.48 15.72
N ASP A 157 -21.15 22.45 14.91
CA ASP A 157 -21.68 21.11 15.12
C ASP A 157 -20.66 20.00 14.82
N PHE A 158 -19.36 20.35 14.74
CA PHE A 158 -18.29 19.42 14.38
C PHE A 158 -18.37 18.08 15.12
N GLU A 159 -18.60 16.99 14.40
CA GLU A 159 -18.70 15.63 14.96
C GLU A 159 -17.31 14.99 15.06
N VAL A 160 -17.01 14.35 16.20
CA VAL A 160 -15.66 13.77 16.46
C VAL A 160 -15.63 12.26 16.32
N GLY A 161 -14.44 11.68 16.16
CA GLY A 161 -14.22 10.24 16.08
C GLY A 161 -14.37 9.64 14.67
N TYR A 162 -14.30 8.31 14.59
CA TYR A 162 -14.41 7.57 13.32
C TYR A 162 -15.80 7.76 12.69
N GLY A 163 -15.81 8.10 11.40
CA GLY A 163 -17.05 8.43 10.69
C GLY A 163 -17.68 9.78 11.06
N GLY A 164 -17.00 10.58 11.90
CA GLY A 164 -17.33 11.98 12.14
C GLY A 164 -16.66 12.93 11.15
N ASP A 165 -16.60 14.20 11.51
CA ASP A 165 -16.12 15.27 10.65
C ASP A 165 -14.60 15.35 10.53
N ILE A 166 -14.16 15.85 9.39
CA ILE A 166 -12.76 15.96 8.98
C ILE A 166 -12.41 17.42 8.71
N LEU A 167 -11.40 17.93 9.43
CA LEU A 167 -10.74 19.18 9.10
C LEU A 167 -9.53 18.92 8.20
N ASP A 168 -9.62 19.31 6.93
CA ASP A 168 -8.57 19.12 5.94
C ASP A 168 -7.58 20.29 5.95
N LEU A 169 -6.43 20.02 6.57
CA LEU A 169 -5.31 20.95 6.78
C LEU A 169 -4.20 20.79 5.74
N ALA A 170 -4.31 19.85 4.79
CA ALA A 170 -3.21 19.48 3.89
C ALA A 170 -2.63 20.69 3.16
N SER A 171 -3.47 21.48 2.50
CA SER A 171 -3.03 22.68 1.76
C SER A 171 -2.50 23.79 2.68
N ALA A 172 -3.02 23.90 3.90
CA ALA A 172 -2.53 24.88 4.87
C ALA A 172 -1.12 24.51 5.35
N ILE A 173 -0.90 23.24 5.72
CA ILE A 173 0.40 22.68 6.10
C ILE A 173 1.39 22.82 4.96
N GLU A 174 1.00 22.44 3.73
CA GLU A 174 1.85 22.54 2.54
C GLU A 174 2.40 23.95 2.36
N ARG A 175 1.53 24.95 2.51
CA ARG A 175 1.85 26.37 2.31
C ARG A 175 2.74 26.96 3.40
N VAL A 176 2.52 26.58 4.66
CA VAL A 176 3.21 27.21 5.80
C VAL A 176 4.49 26.49 6.22
N ASP A 177 4.67 25.24 5.82
CA ASP A 177 5.88 24.48 6.13
C ASP A 177 7.03 24.86 5.18
N PRO A 178 8.08 25.57 5.65
CA PRO A 178 9.21 26.00 4.83
C PRO A 178 10.01 24.84 4.26
N ARG A 179 9.82 23.64 4.81
CA ARG A 179 10.43 22.40 4.35
C ARG A 179 9.89 21.91 3.01
N ASN A 180 8.64 22.20 2.71
CA ASN A 180 8.02 21.87 1.42
C ASN A 180 8.57 22.72 0.26
N ASN A 181 9.34 23.78 0.57
CA ASN A 181 10.05 24.61 -0.40
C ASN A 181 11.56 24.32 -0.46
N THR A 182 11.99 23.14 0.02
CA THR A 182 13.34 22.61 -0.19
C THR A 182 13.34 21.67 -1.39
N GLU A 183 14.49 21.55 -2.07
CA GLU A 183 14.66 20.73 -3.28
C GLU A 183 14.44 19.22 -3.05
N TYR A 184 14.12 18.81 -1.81
CA TYR A 184 13.95 17.43 -1.36
C TYR A 184 12.78 17.27 -0.35
N PRO A 185 11.51 17.35 -0.80
CA PRO A 185 10.33 17.19 0.06
C PRO A 185 10.24 15.82 0.77
N TRP A 186 10.92 14.81 0.21
CA TRP A 186 10.95 13.42 0.69
C TRP A 186 12.03 13.14 1.74
N LEU A 187 12.92 14.10 2.03
CA LEU A 187 13.98 13.96 3.04
C LEU A 187 13.49 14.26 4.47
N LEU A 188 12.20 14.48 4.61
CA LEU A 188 11.54 14.75 5.87
C LEU A 188 10.47 13.69 6.00
N ASP A 189 10.74 12.72 6.85
CA ASP A 189 9.69 12.08 7.64
C ASP A 189 8.63 13.16 7.96
N PRO A 190 7.34 12.98 7.60
CA PRO A 190 6.31 13.99 7.78
C PRO A 190 6.27 14.39 9.26
N VAL A 191 7.02 15.43 9.60
CA VAL A 191 7.11 15.86 10.99
C VAL A 191 5.73 16.37 11.34
N GLN A 192 5.04 15.56 12.14
CA GLN A 192 3.71 15.77 12.67
C GLN A 192 3.50 17.28 12.95
N PRO A 193 2.52 17.93 12.30
CA PRO A 193 2.36 19.37 12.36
C PRO A 193 2.08 19.85 13.79
N PHE A 194 1.48 19.00 14.63
CA PHE A 194 1.22 19.29 16.03
C PHE A 194 2.49 19.28 16.90
N THR A 195 3.41 18.34 16.69
CA THR A 195 4.66 18.23 17.49
C THR A 195 5.72 19.23 17.05
N SER A 196 5.80 19.54 15.76
CA SER A 196 6.66 20.60 15.23
C SER A 196 6.26 22.00 15.72
N GLY A 197 5.03 22.15 16.25
CA GLY A 197 4.43 23.44 16.55
C GLY A 197 4.09 24.23 15.28
N LEU A 198 3.87 23.54 14.16
CA LEU A 198 3.33 24.10 12.93
C LEU A 198 1.82 24.34 13.07
N VAL A 199 1.12 23.39 13.68
CA VAL A 199 -0.30 23.45 14.02
C VAL A 199 -0.45 23.24 15.52
N ARG A 200 -1.46 23.84 16.14
CA ARG A 200 -1.88 23.50 17.50
C ARG A 200 -3.39 23.64 17.66
N VAL A 201 -3.95 22.83 18.55
CA VAL A 201 -5.30 23.02 19.09
C VAL A 201 -5.24 23.65 20.48
N VAL A 202 -6.08 24.64 20.74
CA VAL A 202 -6.07 25.38 22.01
C VAL A 202 -7.50 25.57 22.53
N ALA A 203 -7.73 25.19 23.78
CA ALA A 203 -9.00 25.47 24.45
C ALA A 203 -9.22 26.98 24.62
N SER A 204 -10.43 27.44 24.29
CA SER A 204 -10.90 28.81 24.50
C SER A 204 -12.30 28.80 25.10
N GLY A 205 -12.40 28.58 26.41
CA GLY A 205 -13.69 28.40 27.07
C GLY A 205 -14.19 26.97 26.84
N ASN A 206 -15.39 26.83 26.28
CA ASN A 206 -15.94 25.52 25.87
C ASN A 206 -15.55 25.13 24.44
N ASP A 207 -14.80 25.99 23.77
CA ASP A 207 -14.56 25.87 22.33
C ASP A 207 -13.09 25.52 22.05
N THR A 208 -12.82 25.02 20.85
CA THR A 208 -11.45 24.71 20.40
C THR A 208 -11.02 25.63 19.26
N LEU A 209 -9.81 26.19 19.38
CA LEU A 209 -9.15 26.98 18.34
C LEU A 209 -8.11 26.12 17.62
N VAL A 210 -8.24 25.96 16.31
CA VAL A 210 -7.20 25.35 15.46
C VAL A 210 -6.32 26.47 14.92
N GLN A 211 -5.02 26.40 15.16
CA GLN A 211 -4.09 27.49 14.87
C GLN A 211 -2.87 27.00 14.10
N VAL A 212 -2.41 27.81 13.14
CA VAL A 212 -1.19 27.56 12.36
C VAL A 212 -0.11 28.58 12.69
N ASN A 213 1.15 28.15 12.73
CA ASN A 213 2.28 28.99 13.05
C ASN A 213 2.82 29.72 11.82
N LEU A 214 2.61 31.03 11.75
CA LEU A 214 3.04 31.87 10.63
C LEU A 214 4.48 32.41 10.79
N GLU A 215 5.18 32.08 11.89
CA GLU A 215 6.58 32.47 12.07
C GLU A 215 7.51 31.75 11.08
N TRP A 216 7.12 30.55 10.64
CA TRP A 216 7.93 29.66 9.81
C TRP A 216 8.06 30.11 8.35
N ILE A 217 7.14 30.98 7.89
CA ILE A 217 7.23 31.69 6.61
C ILE A 217 7.87 33.09 6.75
N GLY A 218 8.54 33.37 7.87
CA GLY A 218 9.31 34.60 8.09
C GLY A 218 8.49 35.87 8.32
N LYS A 219 7.19 35.74 8.62
CA LYS A 219 6.28 36.90 8.81
C LYS A 219 6.32 37.47 10.24
N GLY A 220 6.82 36.72 11.22
CA GLY A 220 6.92 37.16 12.62
C GLY A 220 5.56 37.45 13.29
N LEU A 221 4.49 36.77 12.83
CA LEU A 221 3.11 37.01 13.26
C LEU A 221 2.62 36.04 14.36
N GLY A 222 3.43 35.06 14.75
CA GLY A 222 3.00 34.03 15.71
C GLY A 222 1.95 33.07 15.12
N TYR A 223 1.12 32.51 16.00
CA TYR A 223 0.03 31.62 15.61
C TYR A 223 -1.21 32.40 15.15
N ALA A 224 -1.74 32.04 13.97
CA ALA A 224 -3.02 32.51 13.47
C ALA A 224 -4.10 31.45 13.71
N THR A 225 -5.30 31.88 14.13
CA THR A 225 -6.44 30.96 14.25
C THR A 225 -7.12 30.85 12.89
N ILE A 226 -7.26 29.63 12.41
CA ILE A 226 -7.86 29.33 11.11
C ILE A 226 -9.31 28.86 11.25
N VAL A 227 -9.58 28.06 12.28
CA VAL A 227 -10.89 27.48 12.54
C VAL A 227 -11.21 27.55 14.03
N TRP A 228 -12.47 27.80 14.32
CA TRP A 228 -13.06 27.75 15.64
C TRP A 228 -14.13 26.65 15.67
N LEU A 229 -13.91 25.62 16.48
CA LEU A 229 -14.89 24.56 16.74
C LEU A 229 -15.69 24.93 17.99
N GLU A 230 -16.97 25.25 17.81
CA GLU A 230 -17.85 25.71 18.89
C GLU A 230 -18.28 24.56 19.81
N ASN A 231 -18.27 24.77 21.13
CA ASN A 231 -18.68 23.77 22.13
C ASN A 231 -17.94 22.42 22.09
N LEU A 232 -16.76 22.36 21.48
CA LEU A 232 -15.91 21.17 21.42
C LEU A 232 -14.64 21.37 22.25
N ALA A 233 -14.33 20.43 23.15
CA ALA A 233 -13.09 20.44 23.92
C ALA A 233 -11.93 19.81 23.13
N PRO A 234 -10.68 20.33 23.21
CA PRO A 234 -9.58 19.82 22.40
C PRO A 234 -9.26 18.35 22.64
N GLU A 235 -9.53 17.83 23.84
CA GLU A 235 -9.25 16.44 24.22
C GLU A 235 -10.20 15.44 23.56
N GLN A 236 -11.26 15.91 22.88
CA GLN A 236 -12.19 15.08 22.12
C GLN A 236 -11.73 14.86 20.67
N LEU A 237 -10.73 15.61 20.20
CA LEU A 237 -10.20 15.50 18.84
C LEU A 237 -9.17 14.37 18.76
N SER A 238 -9.27 13.57 17.71
CA SER A 238 -8.37 12.46 17.40
C SER A 238 -7.75 12.64 16.01
N ALA A 239 -6.89 11.70 15.58
CA ALA A 239 -6.35 11.69 14.23
C ALA A 239 -7.44 11.61 13.15
N TYR A 240 -8.58 10.95 13.42
CA TYR A 240 -9.71 10.83 12.51
C TYR A 240 -10.34 12.17 12.13
N ASN A 241 -10.13 13.21 12.94
CA ASN A 241 -10.71 14.53 12.71
C ASN A 241 -9.83 15.44 11.84
N PHE A 242 -8.71 14.93 11.32
CA PHE A 242 -7.78 15.70 10.52
C PHE A 242 -7.42 14.98 9.22
N ASN A 243 -7.24 15.76 8.15
CA ASN A 243 -6.54 15.31 6.95
C ASN A 243 -5.30 16.20 6.72
N PRO A 244 -4.08 15.65 6.68
CA PRO A 244 -3.71 14.25 6.95
C PRO A 244 -3.99 13.84 8.43
N PRO A 245 -4.10 12.53 8.74
CA PRO A 245 -4.60 12.00 10.02
C PRO A 245 -3.57 12.12 11.15
N TYR A 246 -3.25 13.36 11.51
CA TYR A 246 -2.28 13.71 12.53
C TYR A 246 -2.98 13.89 13.89
N HIS A 247 -2.50 13.20 14.93
CA HIS A 247 -3.11 13.31 16.26
C HIS A 247 -2.75 14.66 16.93
N PRO A 248 -3.72 15.42 17.48
CA PRO A 248 -3.50 16.77 18.02
C PRO A 248 -2.63 16.83 19.28
N LEU A 249 -2.47 15.71 20.01
CA LEU A 249 -1.52 15.60 21.14
C LEU A 249 -0.09 15.26 20.71
N GLY A 250 0.13 14.97 19.43
CA GLY A 250 1.42 14.49 18.92
C GLY A 250 1.72 13.04 19.29
N GLN A 251 2.98 12.64 19.08
CA GLN A 251 3.53 11.32 19.41
C GLN A 251 3.32 10.97 20.89
N VAL A 252 2.89 9.75 21.17
CA VAL A 252 2.60 9.28 22.53
C VAL A 252 3.52 8.12 22.90
N SER A 253 4.18 8.22 24.06
CA SER A 253 4.98 7.12 24.63
C SER A 253 4.17 5.87 24.97
N SER A 254 2.84 5.96 24.88
CA SER A 254 1.95 4.82 24.95
C SER A 254 0.60 5.16 24.31
N ALA A 255 0.14 4.29 23.42
CA ALA A 255 -1.18 4.33 22.81
C ALA A 255 -1.87 2.96 22.96
N ILE A 256 -3.18 2.98 23.14
CA ILE A 256 -4.01 1.78 23.07
C ILE A 256 -5.16 2.15 22.13
N GLY A 257 -5.36 1.36 21.08
CA GLY A 257 -6.46 1.44 20.15
C GLY A 257 -7.77 0.94 20.75
N THR A 258 -8.63 0.41 19.89
CA THR A 258 -10.01 0.02 20.11
C THR A 258 -10.26 -1.35 19.48
N ASP A 259 -11.49 -1.88 19.56
CA ASP A 259 -11.84 -3.12 18.87
C ASP A 259 -12.19 -2.87 17.37
N GLU A 260 -11.81 -1.72 16.80
CA GLU A 260 -11.97 -1.34 15.40
C GLU A 260 -10.62 -0.95 14.80
N SER A 261 -10.51 -0.89 13.46
CA SER A 261 -9.29 -0.50 12.75
C SER A 261 -8.74 0.88 13.16
N ASP A 262 -7.54 0.85 13.74
CA ASP A 262 -6.81 1.99 14.28
C ASP A 262 -5.57 2.37 13.47
N MET A 263 -5.17 3.65 13.59
CA MET A 263 -3.88 4.13 13.09
C MET A 263 -3.10 4.75 14.25
N LEU A 264 -2.02 4.09 14.68
CA LEU A 264 -1.22 4.48 15.83
C LEU A 264 0.21 4.88 15.40
N THR A 265 0.74 5.93 16.01
CA THR A 265 2.13 6.37 15.77
C THR A 265 2.81 6.75 17.09
N GLY A 266 3.93 6.10 17.36
CA GLY A 266 4.82 6.30 18.49
C GLY A 266 5.66 7.58 18.39
N SER A 267 6.48 7.79 19.41
CA SER A 267 7.43 8.87 19.58
C SER A 267 8.83 8.56 19.03
N LEU A 268 9.76 9.51 19.18
CA LEU A 268 11.17 9.27 18.85
C LEU A 268 11.94 8.63 20.02
N GLY A 269 11.24 7.99 20.96
CA GLY A 269 11.86 7.19 22.00
C GLY A 269 10.88 6.12 22.47
N ASP A 270 11.36 5.21 23.32
CA ASP A 270 10.69 3.97 23.71
C ASP A 270 9.17 4.10 23.97
N ASP A 271 8.38 3.47 23.11
CA ASP A 271 6.91 3.50 23.14
C ASP A 271 6.27 2.15 23.51
N VAL A 272 5.00 2.19 23.93
CA VAL A 272 4.15 1.01 24.12
C VAL A 272 2.82 1.21 23.39
N LEU A 273 2.68 0.58 22.23
CA LEU A 273 1.54 0.71 21.32
C LEU A 273 0.77 -0.61 21.27
N SER A 274 -0.56 -0.55 21.26
CA SER A 274 -1.43 -1.73 21.16
C SER A 274 -2.66 -1.42 20.33
N GLY A 275 -2.96 -2.20 19.29
CA GLY A 275 -4.11 -2.05 18.41
C GLY A 275 -5.42 -2.54 19.04
N LEU A 276 -5.36 -3.74 19.65
CA LEU A 276 -6.46 -4.50 20.27
C LEU A 276 -7.22 -5.38 19.27
N GLY A 277 -8.17 -4.83 18.51
CA GLY A 277 -8.92 -5.60 17.54
C GLY A 277 -9.28 -4.75 16.33
N GLY A 278 -9.40 -5.34 15.15
CA GLY A 278 -9.56 -4.57 13.91
C GLY A 278 -8.39 -4.81 12.96
N HIS A 279 -8.34 -4.06 11.87
CA HIS A 279 -7.17 -4.08 10.98
C HIS A 279 -6.38 -2.80 11.22
N ASP A 280 -5.29 -2.89 11.95
CA ASP A 280 -4.58 -1.76 12.54
C ASP A 280 -3.32 -1.41 11.75
N SER A 281 -2.93 -0.13 11.78
CA SER A 281 -1.66 0.35 11.24
C SER A 281 -0.87 1.03 12.35
N ILE A 282 0.22 0.40 12.79
CA ILE A 282 0.99 0.84 13.97
C ILE A 282 2.44 1.12 13.57
N GLN A 283 2.95 2.30 13.95
CA GLN A 283 4.33 2.72 13.68
C GLN A 283 5.05 3.14 14.98
N GLY A 284 6.14 2.47 15.35
CA GLY A 284 6.99 2.79 16.52
C GLY A 284 7.79 4.07 16.34
N SER A 285 8.58 4.16 15.26
CA SER A 285 9.46 5.28 14.88
C SER A 285 10.92 5.12 15.36
N ASP A 286 11.48 5.99 16.21
CA ASP A 286 12.84 5.80 16.75
C ASP A 286 12.66 5.33 18.20
N GLY A 287 13.35 4.31 18.68
CA GLY A 287 13.15 3.90 20.06
C GLY A 287 13.60 2.51 20.43
N THR A 288 12.99 1.99 21.47
CA THR A 288 12.99 0.57 21.80
C THR A 288 11.54 0.30 22.12
N ASP A 289 10.80 -0.03 21.08
CA ASP A 289 9.37 0.05 21.08
C ASP A 289 8.75 -1.31 21.38
N ARG A 290 7.57 -1.27 22.00
CA ARG A 290 6.74 -2.46 22.19
C ARG A 290 5.44 -2.26 21.44
N ILE A 291 5.25 -3.05 20.38
CA ILE A 291 4.09 -3.01 19.50
C ILE A 291 3.32 -4.33 19.64
N ASP A 292 2.00 -4.23 19.71
CA ASP A 292 1.06 -5.34 19.85
C ASP A 292 -0.12 -5.06 18.90
N GLY A 293 -0.22 -5.78 17.78
CA GLY A 293 -1.29 -5.59 16.78
C GLY A 293 -2.64 -5.94 17.39
N GLY A 294 -2.86 -7.22 17.68
CA GLY A 294 -4.05 -7.69 18.39
C GLY A 294 -4.83 -8.71 17.56
N GLU A 295 -6.15 -8.58 17.49
CA GLU A 295 -6.98 -9.39 16.58
C GLU A 295 -7.20 -8.66 15.26
N GLY A 296 -7.07 -9.36 14.14
CA GLY A 296 -7.26 -8.90 12.77
C GLY A 296 -5.92 -8.76 12.04
N ASN A 297 -6.01 -8.53 10.73
CA ASN A 297 -4.84 -8.40 9.85
C ASN A 297 -4.24 -6.99 9.97
N ASP A 298 -3.08 -6.89 10.57
CA ASP A 298 -2.44 -5.64 10.96
C ASP A 298 -1.23 -5.31 10.06
N THR A 299 -0.82 -4.04 10.08
CA THR A 299 0.42 -3.57 9.44
C THR A 299 1.29 -2.86 10.48
N LEU A 300 2.41 -3.47 10.84
CA LEU A 300 3.24 -3.07 11.97
C LEU A 300 4.65 -2.64 11.52
N PHE A 301 5.09 -1.47 12.00
CA PHE A 301 6.42 -0.93 11.73
C PHE A 301 7.16 -0.66 13.04
N GLY A 302 8.26 -1.35 13.32
CA GLY A 302 9.13 -1.09 14.49
C GLY A 302 9.82 0.26 14.35
N GLY A 303 10.67 0.38 13.33
CA GLY A 303 11.40 1.60 13.02
C GLY A 303 12.87 1.48 13.40
N LEU A 304 13.50 2.56 13.86
CA LEU A 304 14.91 2.53 14.27
C LEU A 304 15.03 2.15 15.74
N GLY A 305 15.74 1.07 16.01
CA GLY A 305 16.16 0.71 17.36
C GLY A 305 15.80 -0.73 17.67
N VAL A 306 15.77 -1.10 18.95
CA VAL A 306 15.59 -2.50 19.34
C VAL A 306 14.14 -2.72 19.74
N ASP A 307 13.37 -3.33 18.88
CA ASP A 307 11.92 -3.36 19.02
C ASP A 307 11.41 -4.75 19.43
N THR A 308 10.22 -4.77 20.03
CA THR A 308 9.46 -5.98 20.31
C THR A 308 8.09 -5.85 19.66
N ILE A 309 7.85 -6.66 18.62
CA ILE A 309 6.62 -6.61 17.83
C ILE A 309 5.88 -7.93 18.02
N LEU A 310 4.59 -7.84 18.34
CA LEU A 310 3.65 -8.95 18.36
C LEU A 310 2.56 -8.65 17.30
N GLY A 311 2.40 -9.50 16.29
CA GLY A 311 1.31 -9.41 15.31
C GLY A 311 -0.02 -9.67 15.98
N GLY A 312 -0.22 -10.90 16.44
CA GLY A 312 -1.38 -11.28 17.21
C GLY A 312 -2.16 -12.39 16.52
N ALA A 313 -3.40 -12.14 16.12
CA ALA A 313 -4.22 -13.11 15.41
C ALA A 313 -4.77 -12.49 14.13
N GLY A 314 -4.44 -13.01 12.97
CA GLY A 314 -4.75 -12.40 11.68
C GLY A 314 -3.59 -12.65 10.72
N ASP A 315 -3.77 -12.36 9.43
CA ASP A 315 -2.66 -12.40 8.50
C ASP A 315 -1.94 -11.03 8.53
N ASP A 316 -0.83 -10.93 9.24
CA ASP A 316 -0.16 -9.65 9.55
C ASP A 316 0.99 -9.32 8.60
N GLU A 317 1.22 -8.03 8.38
CA GLU A 317 2.37 -7.50 7.64
C GLU A 317 3.32 -6.77 8.59
N ILE A 318 4.52 -7.31 8.81
CA ILE A 318 5.43 -6.83 9.85
C ILE A 318 6.77 -6.38 9.25
N HIS A 319 7.17 -5.15 9.60
CA HIS A 319 8.42 -4.50 9.21
C HIS A 319 9.17 -4.08 10.48
N GLY A 320 10.17 -4.84 10.92
CA GLY A 320 11.03 -4.49 12.06
C GLY A 320 11.77 -3.19 11.81
N ASP A 321 12.50 -3.13 10.69
CA ASP A 321 13.33 -1.97 10.31
C ASP A 321 12.83 -1.22 9.04
N PRO A 322 13.12 0.09 8.91
CA PRO A 322 12.65 0.89 7.79
C PRO A 322 13.30 0.53 6.45
N PHE A 323 12.46 0.33 5.43
CA PHE A 323 12.86 0.13 4.03
C PHE A 323 13.26 1.46 3.36
N PHE A 324 14.55 1.64 3.04
CA PHE A 324 15.06 2.85 2.39
C PHE A 324 14.96 2.79 0.85
N TRP A 325 14.03 3.54 0.24
CA TRP A 325 14.07 3.90 -1.19
C TRP A 325 14.11 5.41 -1.40
N GLY A 326 15.22 5.93 -1.95
CA GLY A 326 15.33 7.33 -2.36
C GLY A 326 16.78 7.76 -2.57
N GLY A 327 17.26 7.68 -3.81
CA GLY A 327 18.64 8.03 -4.16
C GLY A 327 18.94 9.52 -4.19
N ASP A 328 19.88 9.96 -3.36
CA ASP A 328 21.07 10.73 -3.75
C ASP A 328 22.17 10.72 -2.67
N HIS A 329 23.04 9.69 -2.70
CA HIS A 329 24.49 9.64 -2.39
C HIS A 329 25.18 10.55 -1.35
N TRP A 330 24.50 11.30 -0.48
CA TRP A 330 25.16 12.25 0.42
C TRP A 330 24.47 12.46 1.78
N SER A 331 23.90 11.41 2.36
CA SER A 331 23.61 11.37 3.79
C SER A 331 24.74 10.66 4.55
N PRO A 332 25.13 11.13 5.76
CA PRO A 332 26.02 10.38 6.64
C PRO A 332 25.38 9.02 6.92
N ALA A 333 26.22 7.98 6.98
CA ALA A 333 25.84 6.55 7.02
C ALA A 333 24.52 6.27 7.75
N PRO A 334 23.62 5.43 7.17
CA PRO A 334 22.40 5.01 7.85
C PRO A 334 22.77 4.52 9.25
N LYS A 335 22.05 5.00 10.27
CA LYS A 335 22.12 4.32 11.57
C LYS A 335 21.57 2.91 11.33
N PRO A 336 22.33 1.86 11.65
CA PRO A 336 21.79 0.51 11.54
C PRO A 336 20.57 0.38 12.46
N GLY A 337 19.59 -0.40 12.02
CA GLY A 337 18.50 -0.89 12.85
C GLY A 337 19.00 -1.61 14.11
N GLY A 338 18.09 -1.85 15.06
CA GLY A 338 18.41 -2.65 16.23
C GLY A 338 18.14 -4.12 15.99
N ALA A 339 18.40 -4.92 17.02
CA ALA A 339 18.23 -6.37 16.99
C ALA A 339 16.84 -6.69 17.56
N ASP A 340 15.88 -6.90 16.68
CA ASP A 340 14.46 -6.93 17.04
C ASP A 340 13.99 -8.33 17.46
N SER A 341 12.89 -8.35 18.22
CA SER A 341 12.16 -9.56 18.62
C SER A 341 10.76 -9.49 18.03
N ILE A 342 10.49 -10.32 17.05
CA ILE A 342 9.24 -10.31 16.28
C ILE A 342 8.54 -11.66 16.43
N ASP A 343 7.24 -11.62 16.68
CA ASP A 343 6.34 -12.77 16.82
C ASP A 343 5.08 -12.47 15.98
N GLY A 344 4.83 -13.23 14.91
CA GLY A 344 3.68 -13.06 14.03
C GLY A 344 2.39 -13.42 14.73
N GLY A 345 2.27 -14.67 15.18
CA GLY A 345 1.17 -15.12 16.02
C GLY A 345 0.30 -16.16 15.32
N ASP A 346 -1.02 -16.04 15.35
CA ASP A 346 -1.93 -16.92 14.62
C ASP A 346 -2.28 -16.29 13.26
N GLY A 347 -2.12 -16.98 12.14
CA GLY A 347 -2.44 -16.48 10.81
C GLY A 347 -1.26 -16.63 9.85
N ASN A 348 -1.43 -16.26 8.59
CA ASN A 348 -0.37 -16.36 7.59
C ASN A 348 0.37 -15.01 7.49
N ASP A 349 1.45 -14.88 8.25
CA ASP A 349 2.14 -13.60 8.43
C ASP A 349 3.23 -13.38 7.39
N THR A 350 3.52 -12.11 7.12
CA THR A 350 4.56 -11.70 6.16
C THR A 350 5.55 -10.74 6.82
N PHE A 351 6.83 -11.12 6.80
CA PHE A 351 7.92 -10.38 7.43
C PHE A 351 8.83 -9.71 6.41
N TYR A 352 9.08 -8.42 6.60
CA TYR A 352 9.93 -7.58 5.77
C TYR A 352 11.08 -6.98 6.58
N GLU A 353 12.14 -7.77 6.79
CA GLU A 353 13.35 -7.29 7.46
C GLU A 353 14.39 -6.77 6.49
N TRP A 354 14.80 -5.51 6.68
CA TRP A 354 15.77 -4.83 5.84
C TRP A 354 16.83 -4.13 6.68
N ARG A 355 18.12 -4.38 6.43
CA ARG A 355 19.27 -3.67 7.04
C ARG A 355 19.08 -3.38 8.54
N GLY A 356 19.26 -4.40 9.36
CA GLY A 356 19.01 -4.32 10.80
C GLY A 356 20.14 -4.81 11.69
N GLY A 357 19.85 -4.91 12.98
CA GLY A 357 20.60 -5.77 13.90
C GLY A 357 20.29 -7.24 13.65
N SER A 358 20.86 -8.13 14.46
CA SER A 358 20.55 -9.57 14.40
C SER A 358 19.17 -9.84 14.99
N ASN A 359 18.18 -10.06 14.14
CA ASN A 359 16.78 -10.19 14.53
C ASN A 359 16.43 -11.62 14.97
N THR A 360 15.43 -11.76 15.83
CA THR A 360 14.78 -13.04 16.15
C THR A 360 13.32 -12.94 15.75
N ILE A 361 12.92 -13.77 14.80
CA ILE A 361 11.58 -13.76 14.21
C ILE A 361 10.96 -15.15 14.44
N ASP A 362 9.73 -15.17 14.93
CA ASP A 362 8.88 -16.35 15.09
C ASP A 362 7.61 -16.09 14.27
N GLY A 363 7.31 -16.96 13.30
CA GLY A 363 6.12 -16.85 12.46
C GLY A 363 4.87 -17.15 13.27
N GLY A 364 4.87 -18.29 13.95
CA GLY A 364 3.82 -18.67 14.88
C GLY A 364 3.01 -19.82 14.31
N ALA A 365 1.74 -19.61 14.00
CA ALA A 365 0.85 -20.63 13.46
C ALA A 365 0.20 -20.15 12.16
N GLY A 366 0.53 -20.78 11.05
CA GLY A 366 0.06 -20.43 9.72
C GLY A 366 1.13 -20.75 8.69
N ASP A 367 0.85 -20.45 7.42
CA ASP A 367 1.83 -20.59 6.36
C ASP A 367 2.53 -19.23 6.16
N ASP A 368 3.64 -19.00 6.88
CA ASP A 368 4.29 -17.69 7.00
C ASP A 368 5.30 -17.41 5.88
N VAL A 369 5.59 -16.14 5.62
CA VAL A 369 6.51 -15.70 4.55
C VAL A 369 7.59 -14.76 5.08
N PHE A 370 8.84 -15.19 4.93
CA PHE A 370 10.03 -14.42 5.31
C PHE A 370 10.69 -13.83 4.06
N HIS A 371 10.63 -12.50 3.91
CA HIS A 371 11.35 -11.80 2.86
C HIS A 371 12.82 -11.55 3.23
N TYR A 372 13.63 -11.33 2.21
CA TYR A 372 15.02 -10.87 2.32
C TYR A 372 15.97 -11.80 3.09
N VAL A 373 15.59 -13.07 3.27
CA VAL A 373 16.41 -14.08 3.94
C VAL A 373 17.76 -14.19 3.25
N SER A 374 18.81 -13.91 4.01
CA SER A 374 20.21 -13.94 3.59
C SER A 374 20.42 -13.14 2.31
N SER A 375 19.77 -11.98 2.22
CA SER A 375 19.84 -11.10 1.07
C SER A 375 20.57 -9.80 1.41
N GLN A 376 21.38 -9.31 0.48
CA GLN A 376 21.79 -7.91 0.47
C GLN A 376 21.19 -7.27 -0.77
N ALA A 377 20.27 -6.34 -0.58
CA ALA A 377 19.79 -5.54 -1.68
C ALA A 377 20.83 -4.50 -2.07
N ASP A 378 21.60 -4.84 -3.08
CA ASP A 378 22.56 -3.93 -3.68
C ASP A 378 22.02 -3.44 -5.03
N TRP A 379 21.18 -2.42 -4.96
CA TRP A 379 20.76 -1.66 -6.13
C TRP A 379 21.83 -0.62 -6.48
N GLY A 380 22.81 -1.01 -7.31
CA GLY A 380 23.54 -0.03 -8.13
C GLY A 380 25.04 0.16 -7.89
N GLY A 381 25.75 -0.81 -7.31
CA GLY A 381 27.22 -0.88 -7.42
C GLY A 381 27.99 0.24 -6.72
N TYR A 382 27.39 0.88 -5.72
CA TYR A 382 28.11 1.75 -4.80
C TYR A 382 28.33 1.01 -3.48
N GLU A 383 29.57 0.55 -3.26
CA GLU A 383 30.08 0.09 -1.97
C GLU A 383 29.58 1.05 -0.88
N PHE A 384 28.75 0.62 0.07
CA PHE A 384 28.88 1.07 1.46
C PHE A 384 28.04 0.21 2.43
N TYR A 385 28.80 -0.58 3.20
CA TYR A 385 28.46 -1.39 4.38
C TYR A 385 27.80 -2.77 4.07
N PRO A 386 28.57 -3.88 4.17
CA PRO A 386 27.97 -5.22 4.15
C PRO A 386 27.01 -5.33 5.33
N ASP A 387 25.87 -5.98 5.11
CA ASP A 387 25.06 -6.40 6.24
C ASP A 387 25.93 -7.29 7.15
N GLN A 388 25.85 -7.08 8.46
CA GLN A 388 26.52 -7.91 9.46
C GLN A 388 25.50 -8.49 10.44
N SER A 389 24.20 -8.30 10.20
CA SER A 389 23.15 -9.00 10.91
C SER A 389 23.20 -10.49 10.59
N LEU A 390 22.70 -11.26 11.53
CA LEU A 390 22.48 -12.69 11.42
C LEU A 390 21.14 -12.87 12.07
N ASP A 391 20.16 -13.25 11.28
CA ASP A 391 18.79 -13.38 11.72
C ASP A 391 18.51 -14.83 12.10
N ARG A 392 17.69 -14.99 13.14
CA ARG A 392 17.21 -16.29 13.60
C ARG A 392 15.72 -16.36 13.31
N LEU A 393 15.34 -17.21 12.38
CA LEU A 393 14.00 -17.35 11.86
C LEU A 393 13.40 -18.65 12.37
N THR A 394 12.19 -18.60 12.91
CA THR A 394 11.41 -19.76 13.35
C THR A 394 10.10 -19.68 12.58
N GLY A 395 9.79 -20.71 11.80
CA GLY A 395 8.54 -20.74 11.03
C GLY A 395 7.34 -21.01 11.94
N GLY A 396 7.44 -22.06 12.76
CA GLY A 396 6.39 -22.46 13.68
C GLY A 396 5.50 -23.58 13.12
N GLU A 397 4.19 -23.48 13.33
CA GLU A 397 3.22 -24.45 12.84
C GLU A 397 2.70 -24.06 11.46
N GLY A 398 3.09 -24.77 10.41
CA GLY A 398 2.48 -24.62 9.09
C GLY A 398 3.44 -25.02 8.00
N ARG A 399 3.28 -24.41 6.82
CA ARG A 399 4.19 -24.57 5.70
C ARG A 399 4.81 -23.21 5.34
N ASP A 400 5.92 -22.92 6.00
CA ASP A 400 6.53 -21.61 5.94
C ASP A 400 7.45 -21.44 4.72
N THR A 401 7.57 -20.21 4.23
CA THR A 401 8.33 -19.88 3.02
C THR A 401 9.44 -18.88 3.31
N TYR A 402 10.68 -19.29 3.06
CA TYR A 402 11.87 -18.45 3.20
C TYR A 402 12.38 -18.01 1.82
N LEU A 403 12.27 -16.71 1.53
CA LEU A 403 12.67 -16.14 0.24
C LEU A 403 14.17 -15.79 0.27
N ILE A 404 14.98 -16.69 -0.30
CA ILE A 404 16.44 -16.58 -0.28
C ILE A 404 16.92 -15.62 -1.36
N GLY A 405 17.52 -14.51 -0.93
CA GLY A 405 18.11 -13.52 -1.83
C GLY A 405 19.60 -13.72 -2.09
N TYR A 406 20.24 -12.73 -2.71
CA TYR A 406 21.67 -12.76 -3.05
C TYR A 406 22.53 -12.12 -1.93
N PRO A 407 23.37 -12.86 -1.19
CA PRO A 407 23.92 -12.46 0.13
C PRO A 407 25.20 -11.58 0.10
N GLN A 408 25.41 -10.63 -0.80
CA GLN A 408 26.72 -9.95 -1.06
C GLN A 408 27.69 -9.63 0.14
N ASN A 409 28.33 -10.65 0.74
CA ASN A 409 29.12 -10.60 1.98
C ASN A 409 28.33 -10.42 3.30
N SER A 410 27.02 -10.71 3.32
CA SER A 410 26.23 -10.85 4.54
C SER A 410 26.54 -12.17 5.26
N PRO A 411 26.48 -12.22 6.62
CA PRO A 411 26.38 -13.48 7.34
C PRO A 411 25.18 -14.30 6.86
N ALA A 412 25.26 -15.61 7.07
CA ALA A 412 24.17 -16.51 6.76
C ALA A 412 23.18 -16.55 7.92
N ASP A 413 21.90 -16.43 7.59
CA ASP A 413 20.83 -16.53 8.57
C ASP A 413 20.62 -17.99 8.99
N VAL A 414 19.82 -18.13 10.04
CA VAL A 414 19.56 -19.41 10.67
C VAL A 414 18.07 -19.65 10.75
N VAL A 415 17.58 -20.66 10.04
CA VAL A 415 16.23 -21.20 10.24
C VAL A 415 16.31 -22.25 11.34
N THR A 416 15.50 -22.11 12.39
CA THR A 416 15.68 -22.87 13.63
C THR A 416 14.90 -24.17 13.72
N ASP A 417 13.82 -24.30 12.94
CA ASP A 417 12.83 -25.37 13.04
C ASP A 417 12.35 -25.96 11.70
N PHE A 418 13.07 -25.70 10.61
CA PHE A 418 12.72 -26.09 9.24
C PHE A 418 12.13 -27.52 9.11
N ALA A 419 10.86 -27.62 8.76
CA ALA A 419 10.15 -28.86 8.52
C ALA A 419 10.46 -29.40 7.11
N THR A 420 10.70 -30.71 7.00
CA THR A 420 11.11 -31.34 5.73
C THR A 420 10.00 -32.22 5.14
N GLY A 421 10.07 -32.48 3.82
CA GLY A 421 9.15 -33.37 3.11
C GLY A 421 7.88 -32.69 2.55
N SER A 422 6.90 -33.50 2.11
CA SER A 422 5.75 -33.10 1.26
C SER A 422 4.65 -32.25 1.90
N GLY A 423 4.95 -31.63 3.02
CA GLY A 423 4.12 -30.66 3.71
C GLY A 423 4.94 -29.93 4.77
N GLY A 424 6.26 -29.90 4.60
CA GLY A 424 7.15 -29.04 5.36
C GLY A 424 7.51 -27.81 4.54
N ASP A 425 8.36 -26.99 5.13
CA ASP A 425 8.67 -25.63 4.72
C ASP A 425 9.37 -25.56 3.37
N ILE A 426 9.40 -24.35 2.83
CA ILE A 426 9.84 -24.01 1.49
C ILE A 426 11.05 -23.07 1.57
N LEU A 427 12.12 -23.44 0.87
CA LEU A 427 13.20 -22.54 0.50
C LEU A 427 12.97 -22.05 -0.94
N ASP A 428 12.55 -20.80 -1.10
CA ASP A 428 12.50 -20.19 -2.42
C ASP A 428 13.88 -19.63 -2.76
N VAL A 429 14.56 -20.29 -3.69
CA VAL A 429 15.90 -19.91 -4.16
C VAL A 429 15.85 -19.13 -5.48
N SER A 430 14.68 -18.82 -6.02
CA SER A 430 14.50 -18.15 -7.32
C SER A 430 15.26 -16.83 -7.37
N GLY A 431 15.14 -16.02 -6.30
CA GLY A 431 15.85 -14.75 -6.16
C GLY A 431 17.37 -14.92 -6.20
N LEU A 432 17.90 -15.90 -5.45
CA LEU A 432 19.32 -16.25 -5.44
C LEU A 432 19.83 -16.69 -6.83
N LEU A 433 19.09 -17.55 -7.53
CA LEU A 433 19.50 -18.13 -8.82
C LEU A 433 19.72 -17.08 -9.90
N SER A 434 18.88 -16.05 -9.93
CA SER A 434 18.98 -14.93 -10.90
C SER A 434 20.32 -14.18 -10.82
N GLY A 435 20.98 -14.21 -9.65
CA GLY A 435 22.27 -13.54 -9.41
C GLY A 435 23.49 -14.44 -9.60
N LEU A 436 23.33 -15.76 -9.73
CA LEU A 436 24.48 -16.68 -9.72
C LEU A 436 25.34 -16.56 -10.99
N PRO A 437 26.66 -16.33 -10.86
CA PRO A 437 27.55 -16.19 -12.02
C PRO A 437 27.58 -17.45 -12.89
N GLY A 438 27.12 -17.33 -14.14
CA GLY A 438 27.23 -18.40 -15.14
C GLY A 438 26.14 -19.47 -15.06
N TYR A 439 25.18 -19.33 -14.16
CA TYR A 439 23.95 -20.13 -14.17
C TYR A 439 23.03 -19.61 -15.28
N ILE A 440 22.48 -20.53 -16.10
CA ILE A 440 21.72 -20.19 -17.31
C ILE A 440 20.32 -20.81 -17.35
N GLY A 441 19.84 -21.33 -16.21
CA GLY A 441 18.56 -22.07 -16.13
C GLY A 441 18.60 -23.43 -16.84
N GLY A 442 17.48 -24.18 -16.78
CA GLY A 442 17.27 -25.47 -17.47
C GLY A 442 18.01 -26.69 -16.88
N THR A 443 18.83 -26.52 -15.84
CA THR A 443 19.44 -27.65 -15.13
C THR A 443 19.49 -27.34 -13.65
N SER A 444 19.24 -28.35 -12.81
CA SER A 444 19.29 -28.20 -11.36
C SER A 444 20.60 -27.51 -10.91
N PRO A 445 20.50 -26.47 -10.06
CA PRO A 445 21.68 -25.78 -9.54
C PRO A 445 22.53 -26.69 -8.65
N PHE A 446 21.96 -27.75 -8.08
CA PHE A 446 22.67 -28.78 -7.32
C PHE A 446 23.52 -29.69 -8.22
N VAL A 447 23.05 -29.98 -9.44
CA VAL A 447 23.80 -30.77 -10.45
C VAL A 447 24.98 -29.98 -10.99
N THR A 448 24.75 -28.70 -11.29
CA THR A 448 25.78 -27.81 -11.84
C THR A 448 26.80 -27.38 -10.78
N GLY A 449 26.52 -27.61 -9.49
CA GLY A 449 27.35 -27.22 -8.36
C GLY A 449 27.27 -25.73 -8.02
N HIS A 450 26.28 -25.02 -8.57
CA HIS A 450 26.00 -23.63 -8.22
C HIS A 450 25.35 -23.51 -6.84
N LEU A 451 24.56 -24.50 -6.44
CA LEU A 451 24.09 -24.69 -5.07
C LEU A 451 24.63 -26.01 -4.51
N VAL A 452 24.97 -26.01 -3.22
CA VAL A 452 25.46 -27.21 -2.51
C VAL A 452 24.85 -27.25 -1.12
N LEU A 453 24.26 -28.38 -0.76
CA LEU A 453 23.85 -28.68 0.61
C LEU A 453 24.89 -29.56 1.28
N GLU A 454 25.30 -29.19 2.49
CA GLU A 454 26.23 -30.00 3.29
C GLU A 454 25.69 -30.20 4.70
N GLN A 455 25.85 -31.40 5.25
CA GLN A 455 25.62 -31.62 6.67
C GLN A 455 26.79 -31.04 7.48
N SER A 456 26.49 -30.13 8.41
CA SER A 456 27.41 -29.55 9.38
C SER A 456 26.97 -29.92 10.80
N GLY A 457 27.50 -31.02 11.34
CA GLY A 457 27.08 -31.50 12.65
C GLY A 457 25.64 -32.03 12.62
N THR A 458 24.75 -31.41 13.39
CA THR A 458 23.30 -31.68 13.38
C THR A 458 22.52 -30.85 12.35
N ASP A 459 23.19 -29.85 11.76
CA ASP A 459 22.55 -28.81 10.97
C ASP A 459 22.85 -29.03 9.48
N THR A 460 22.01 -28.55 8.60
CA THR A 460 22.25 -28.53 7.15
C THR A 460 22.60 -27.12 6.73
N VAL A 461 23.62 -26.95 5.90
CA VAL A 461 24.02 -25.64 5.38
C VAL A 461 23.83 -25.58 3.87
N LEU A 462 23.19 -24.51 3.40
CA LEU A 462 23.09 -24.16 1.99
C LEU A 462 24.26 -23.26 1.61
N LYS A 463 24.99 -23.64 0.56
CA LYS A 463 26.07 -22.85 -0.02
C LYS A 463 25.77 -22.53 -1.48
N ALA A 464 26.20 -21.35 -1.93
CA ALA A 464 26.08 -20.95 -3.34
C ALA A 464 27.41 -20.48 -3.92
N LEU A 465 27.61 -20.74 -5.21
CA LEU A 465 28.77 -20.30 -5.97
C LEU A 465 28.62 -18.82 -6.33
N ILE A 466 29.20 -17.95 -5.51
CA ILE A 466 29.01 -16.50 -5.58
C ILE A 466 30.35 -15.80 -5.80
N ALA A 467 30.34 -14.79 -6.67
CA ALA A 467 31.45 -13.85 -6.80
C ALA A 467 31.29 -12.75 -5.74
N PRO A 468 32.30 -12.49 -4.87
CA PRO A 468 32.19 -11.51 -3.79
C PRO A 468 32.06 -10.05 -4.28
N TYR A 469 32.39 -9.79 -5.55
CA TYR A 469 32.17 -8.53 -6.26
C TYR A 469 32.30 -8.76 -7.77
N TYR A 470 31.82 -7.82 -8.58
CA TYR A 470 31.85 -7.92 -10.04
C TYR A 470 33.27 -8.14 -10.59
N GLY A 471 33.48 -9.26 -11.30
CA GLY A 471 34.76 -9.64 -11.88
C GLY A 471 35.70 -10.43 -10.96
N ALA A 472 35.30 -10.75 -9.73
CA ALA A 472 35.98 -11.73 -8.89
C ALA A 472 35.70 -13.17 -9.34
N GLU A 473 36.63 -14.08 -9.07
CA GLU A 473 36.39 -15.52 -9.22
C GLU A 473 35.34 -15.97 -8.20
N ALA A 474 34.30 -16.67 -8.68
CA ALA A 474 33.25 -17.18 -7.82
C ALA A 474 33.76 -18.32 -6.94
N SER A 475 33.25 -18.40 -5.71
CA SER A 475 33.55 -19.50 -4.78
C SER A 475 32.30 -19.85 -3.96
N LEU A 476 32.25 -21.08 -3.45
CA LEU A 476 31.13 -21.51 -2.60
C LEU A 476 31.16 -20.73 -1.28
N GLN A 477 30.09 -19.97 -1.02
CA GLN A 477 29.88 -19.22 0.21
C GLN A 477 28.68 -19.79 0.95
N LEU A 478 28.71 -19.70 2.28
CA LEU A 478 27.58 -20.07 3.14
C LEU A 478 26.47 -19.03 2.96
N ILE A 479 25.24 -19.52 2.71
CA ILE A 479 24.06 -18.69 2.45
C ILE A 479 23.09 -18.79 3.61
N LEU A 480 22.77 -20.03 4.02
CA LEU A 480 21.74 -20.29 5.03
C LEU A 480 22.15 -21.49 5.88
N THR A 481 21.79 -21.47 7.15
CA THR A 481 21.87 -22.64 8.05
C THR A 481 20.46 -23.08 8.45
N LEU A 482 20.18 -24.38 8.31
CA LEU A 482 18.99 -25.04 8.83
C LEU A 482 19.39 -25.82 10.08
N GLU A 483 19.08 -25.29 11.27
CA GLU A 483 19.40 -25.95 12.53
C GLU A 483 18.68 -27.29 12.66
N ASN A 484 19.36 -28.28 13.23
CA ASN A 484 18.83 -29.61 13.52
C ASN A 484 18.18 -30.36 12.33
N THR A 485 18.44 -29.90 11.11
CA THR A 485 17.89 -30.47 9.88
C THR A 485 18.87 -31.45 9.26
N ARG A 486 18.41 -32.64 8.87
CA ARG A 486 19.23 -33.62 8.15
C ARG A 486 19.12 -33.39 6.65
N VAL A 487 20.26 -33.33 5.96
CA VAL A 487 20.29 -33.09 4.51
C VAL A 487 19.56 -34.17 3.71
N ASP A 488 19.60 -35.41 4.19
CA ASP A 488 18.91 -36.56 3.57
C ASP A 488 17.38 -36.50 3.68
N ASP A 489 16.84 -35.60 4.51
CA ASP A 489 15.40 -35.45 4.71
C ASP A 489 14.80 -34.35 3.81
N LEU A 490 15.64 -33.52 3.19
CA LEU A 490 15.22 -32.52 2.21
C LEU A 490 14.79 -33.21 0.91
N ALA A 491 13.65 -32.77 0.38
CA ALA A 491 13.07 -33.28 -0.86
C ALA A 491 12.79 -32.13 -1.85
N PRO A 492 12.54 -32.42 -3.14
CA PRO A 492 12.26 -31.39 -4.15
C PRO A 492 11.16 -30.39 -3.76
N ASN A 493 10.16 -30.84 -3.01
CA ASN A 493 9.04 -30.03 -2.52
C ASN A 493 9.39 -29.03 -1.40
N ASN A 494 10.61 -29.10 -0.84
CA ASN A 494 11.16 -28.10 0.07
C ASN A 494 11.84 -26.95 -0.67
N PHE A 495 11.83 -26.93 -2.01
CA PHE A 495 12.45 -25.89 -2.82
C PHE A 495 11.45 -25.27 -3.81
N VAL A 496 11.61 -23.97 -4.04
CA VAL A 496 11.04 -23.27 -5.19
C VAL A 496 12.20 -22.64 -5.97
N PRO A 497 12.40 -22.99 -7.25
CA PRO A 497 11.78 -24.11 -7.98
C PRO A 497 12.08 -25.49 -7.36
N PRO A 498 11.31 -26.55 -7.66
CA PRO A 498 11.36 -27.85 -6.95
C PRO A 498 12.54 -28.72 -7.38
N TYR A 499 13.77 -28.25 -7.12
CA TYR A 499 14.99 -28.96 -7.47
C TYR A 499 15.31 -30.10 -6.51
N ASP A 500 15.79 -31.24 -7.05
CA ASP A 500 16.27 -32.35 -6.22
C ASP A 500 17.58 -31.96 -5.48
N PRO A 501 17.55 -31.88 -4.14
CA PRO A 501 18.70 -31.45 -3.33
C PRO A 501 19.87 -32.44 -3.34
N THR A 502 19.65 -33.69 -3.75
CA THR A 502 20.71 -34.70 -3.81
C THR A 502 21.65 -34.50 -5.01
N GLY A 503 21.26 -33.63 -5.96
CA GLY A 503 21.92 -33.50 -7.26
C GLY A 503 21.92 -34.79 -8.07
N ASN A 504 21.15 -35.79 -7.64
CA ASN A 504 21.16 -37.14 -8.16
C ASN A 504 19.79 -37.43 -8.75
N HIS A 505 19.46 -36.73 -9.83
CA HIS A 505 18.22 -37.02 -10.49
C HIS A 505 18.28 -38.45 -11.06
N GLY A 506 17.21 -39.21 -10.81
CA GLY A 506 16.69 -40.15 -11.81
C GLY A 506 16.17 -39.41 -13.05
N ALA A 507 16.88 -38.38 -13.52
CA ALA A 507 16.48 -37.55 -14.65
C ALA A 507 16.45 -38.44 -15.86
N VAL A 508 15.31 -38.48 -16.50
CA VAL A 508 15.19 -39.06 -17.83
C VAL A 508 15.49 -37.92 -18.79
N THR A 509 16.79 -37.63 -18.94
CA THR A 509 17.28 -36.64 -19.93
C THR A 509 17.51 -37.33 -21.26
N GLY A 510 17.01 -36.72 -22.34
CA GLY A 510 17.19 -37.13 -23.72
C GLY A 510 18.62 -37.01 -24.25
N ALA A 511 18.79 -37.37 -25.51
CA ALA A 511 19.99 -37.08 -26.30
C ALA A 511 19.66 -36.01 -27.34
N THR A 512 20.64 -35.59 -28.15
CA THR A 512 20.31 -34.72 -29.30
C THR A 512 19.57 -35.52 -30.37
N GLY A 513 18.32 -35.17 -30.68
CA GLY A 513 17.46 -35.85 -31.64
C GLY A 513 16.05 -36.14 -31.10
N ALA A 514 15.25 -36.89 -31.87
CA ALA A 514 13.91 -37.29 -31.44
C ALA A 514 13.98 -38.37 -30.35
N ASP A 515 13.52 -38.04 -29.15
CA ASP A 515 13.54 -38.93 -27.99
C ASP A 515 12.14 -39.42 -27.57
N SER A 516 12.12 -40.55 -26.85
CA SER A 516 10.95 -41.02 -26.12
C SER A 516 11.40 -41.28 -24.70
N LEU A 517 11.01 -40.38 -23.80
CA LEU A 517 11.42 -40.34 -22.41
C LEU A 517 10.19 -40.67 -21.57
N ASP A 518 10.29 -41.73 -20.77
CA ASP A 518 9.27 -42.13 -19.82
C ASP A 518 9.85 -41.99 -18.41
N GLY A 519 9.29 -41.07 -17.62
CA GLY A 519 9.53 -40.86 -16.20
C GLY A 519 9.05 -42.05 -15.35
N THR A 520 8.99 -41.85 -14.04
CA THR A 520 8.56 -42.88 -13.08
C THR A 520 7.27 -42.48 -12.37
N MET A 521 6.91 -43.16 -11.28
CA MET A 521 5.67 -42.87 -10.55
C MET A 521 5.94 -41.98 -9.32
N ASP A 522 7.14 -41.40 -9.21
CA ASP A 522 7.56 -40.47 -8.16
C ASP A 522 7.75 -39.06 -8.81
N PRO A 523 7.76 -37.95 -8.05
CA PRO A 523 8.01 -36.62 -8.62
C PRO A 523 9.41 -36.47 -9.20
N GLU A 524 9.55 -36.18 -10.51
CA GLU A 524 10.83 -36.07 -11.20
C GLU A 524 10.92 -34.91 -12.20
N PHE A 525 12.14 -34.74 -12.77
CA PHE A 525 12.39 -33.83 -13.88
C PHE A 525 12.65 -34.63 -15.17
N VAL A 526 11.87 -34.37 -16.22
CA VAL A 526 11.98 -35.03 -17.54
C VAL A 526 12.37 -33.98 -18.60
N GLU A 527 13.53 -34.15 -19.22
CA GLU A 527 14.15 -33.13 -20.09
C GLU A 527 14.44 -33.66 -21.50
N GLY A 528 13.90 -33.01 -22.53
CA GLY A 528 13.92 -33.47 -23.92
C GLY A 528 15.07 -32.98 -24.80
N LEU A 529 15.78 -31.91 -24.39
CA LEU A 529 16.84 -31.26 -25.19
C LEU A 529 16.38 -30.90 -26.64
N ASP A 530 17.23 -31.01 -27.66
CA ASP A 530 16.93 -30.64 -29.05
C ASP A 530 16.27 -31.81 -29.83
N GLY A 531 15.06 -31.65 -30.34
CA GLY A 531 14.39 -32.57 -31.26
C GLY A 531 12.87 -32.62 -31.11
N ASP A 532 12.19 -33.35 -32.00
CA ASP A 532 10.76 -33.67 -31.84
C ASP A 532 10.65 -34.93 -30.94
N GLY A 533 10.42 -34.75 -29.64
CA GLY A 533 10.38 -35.83 -28.64
C GLY A 533 8.99 -36.12 -28.03
N ILE A 534 8.89 -37.22 -27.30
CA ILE A 534 7.73 -37.56 -26.44
C ILE A 534 8.23 -37.74 -25.01
N LEU A 535 7.74 -36.96 -24.07
CA LEU A 535 8.12 -36.99 -22.66
C LEU A 535 6.89 -37.32 -21.80
N ARG A 536 7.03 -38.26 -20.87
CA ARG A 536 5.96 -38.68 -19.95
C ARG A 536 6.43 -38.57 -18.50
N GLY A 537 5.64 -37.92 -17.64
CA GLY A 537 5.82 -37.89 -16.19
C GLY A 537 5.34 -39.19 -15.55
N HIS A 538 4.06 -39.53 -15.75
CA HIS A 538 3.29 -40.63 -15.15
C HIS A 538 2.53 -40.24 -13.87
N ASP A 539 2.81 -40.80 -12.69
CA ASP A 539 2.16 -40.38 -11.43
C ASP A 539 3.20 -39.58 -10.64
N GLY A 540 2.82 -38.52 -9.92
CA GLY A 540 3.80 -37.64 -9.25
C GLY A 540 3.54 -36.18 -9.58
N ASN A 541 4.32 -35.27 -8.99
CA ASN A 541 4.31 -33.86 -9.41
C ASN A 541 5.57 -33.62 -10.23
N ASP A 542 5.49 -33.81 -11.53
CA ASP A 542 6.65 -33.80 -12.40
C ASP A 542 6.93 -32.41 -12.98
N LEU A 543 8.21 -32.08 -13.17
CA LEU A 543 8.62 -30.94 -13.98
C LEU A 543 9.06 -31.45 -15.35
N ILE A 544 8.38 -31.04 -16.41
CA ILE A 544 8.67 -31.53 -17.77
C ILE A 544 9.14 -30.37 -18.64
N GLU A 545 10.36 -30.47 -19.16
CA GLU A 545 10.97 -29.50 -20.07
C GLU A 545 11.21 -30.16 -21.44
N GLY A 546 10.46 -29.72 -22.45
CA GLY A 546 10.56 -30.30 -23.79
C GLY A 546 11.86 -29.98 -24.53
N GLY A 547 12.49 -28.85 -24.22
CA GLY A 547 13.59 -28.29 -25.02
C GLY A 547 13.18 -27.84 -26.43
N ASP A 548 14.13 -27.73 -27.36
CA ASP A 548 13.92 -27.19 -28.71
C ASP A 548 13.26 -28.23 -29.66
N GLY A 549 12.08 -27.96 -30.22
CA GLY A 549 11.44 -28.83 -31.21
C GLY A 549 9.94 -28.99 -31.01
N ASN A 550 9.28 -29.86 -31.77
CA ASN A 550 7.85 -30.16 -31.60
C ASN A 550 7.69 -31.34 -30.64
N ASN A 551 7.67 -31.03 -29.36
CA ASN A 551 7.59 -32.04 -28.31
C ASN A 551 6.14 -32.39 -27.97
N ARG A 552 5.90 -33.65 -27.60
CA ARG A 552 4.67 -34.12 -26.97
C ARG A 552 4.95 -34.38 -25.50
N LEU A 553 4.32 -33.61 -24.62
CA LEU A 553 4.52 -33.72 -23.17
C LEU A 553 3.25 -34.29 -22.52
N GLU A 554 3.42 -35.29 -21.66
CA GLU A 554 2.36 -35.96 -20.92
C GLU A 554 2.72 -35.92 -19.43
N GLY A 555 2.05 -35.07 -18.62
CA GLY A 555 2.28 -35.01 -17.16
C GLY A 555 1.82 -36.28 -16.47
N GLY A 556 0.53 -36.59 -16.62
CA GLY A 556 -0.11 -37.75 -16.01
C GLY A 556 -0.88 -37.35 -14.75
N ALA A 557 -0.77 -38.10 -13.66
CA ALA A 557 -1.53 -37.88 -12.43
C ALA A 557 -0.70 -37.17 -11.35
N GLY A 558 -1.01 -35.89 -11.13
CA GLY A 558 -0.52 -35.07 -10.02
C GLY A 558 -0.48 -33.59 -10.42
N GLY A 559 0.22 -32.78 -9.63
CA GLY A 559 0.42 -31.35 -9.87
C GLY A 559 1.65 -31.09 -10.73
N ASP A 560 1.61 -31.55 -11.98
CA ASP A 560 2.74 -31.44 -12.91
C ASP A 560 2.93 -30.01 -13.41
N VAL A 561 4.18 -29.59 -13.54
CA VAL A 561 4.60 -28.30 -14.09
C VAL A 561 5.28 -28.52 -15.43
N ILE A 562 4.86 -27.78 -16.45
CA ILE A 562 5.53 -27.79 -17.76
C ILE A 562 6.33 -26.50 -17.88
N ASP A 563 7.66 -26.62 -17.96
CA ASP A 563 8.55 -25.49 -18.16
C ASP A 563 8.56 -25.07 -19.63
N LEU A 564 8.12 -23.83 -19.90
CA LEU A 564 8.04 -23.25 -21.23
C LEU A 564 9.01 -22.07 -21.43
N SER A 565 9.95 -21.87 -20.51
CA SER A 565 10.97 -20.82 -20.58
C SER A 565 11.76 -20.85 -21.91
N ASN A 566 11.96 -22.03 -22.52
CA ASN A 566 12.60 -22.14 -23.84
C ASN A 566 11.70 -21.73 -25.03
N VAL A 567 10.37 -21.80 -24.90
CA VAL A 567 9.43 -21.47 -26.00
C VAL A 567 9.44 -19.97 -26.29
N THR A 568 9.59 -19.14 -25.24
CA THR A 568 9.61 -17.68 -25.36
C THR A 568 10.86 -17.16 -26.09
N ARG A 569 11.98 -17.90 -26.06
CA ARG A 569 13.24 -17.59 -26.78
C ARG A 569 13.07 -17.48 -28.30
N TYR A 570 12.05 -18.12 -28.88
CA TYR A 570 11.78 -18.14 -30.32
C TYR A 570 10.65 -17.20 -30.77
N LEU A 571 10.09 -16.42 -29.85
CA LEU A 571 9.05 -15.43 -30.15
C LEU A 571 9.70 -14.11 -30.58
N PRO A 572 9.64 -13.73 -31.87
CA PRO A 572 10.41 -12.60 -32.40
C PRO A 572 10.00 -11.22 -31.86
N ASP A 573 8.86 -11.13 -31.14
CA ASP A 573 8.29 -9.90 -30.60
C ASP A 573 8.03 -9.98 -29.07
N TYR A 574 8.59 -10.97 -28.37
CA TYR A 574 8.38 -11.14 -26.93
C TYR A 574 9.17 -10.10 -26.10
N VAL A 575 8.49 -9.44 -25.17
CA VAL A 575 9.08 -8.51 -24.20
C VAL A 575 9.19 -9.26 -22.87
N ASN A 576 10.39 -9.26 -22.28
CA ASN A 576 10.64 -9.99 -21.04
C ASN A 576 9.73 -9.48 -19.91
N GLY A 577 9.05 -10.38 -19.20
CA GLY A 577 8.08 -10.08 -18.15
C GLY A 577 6.67 -9.67 -18.63
N SER A 578 6.33 -9.83 -19.91
CA SER A 578 4.96 -9.65 -20.42
C SER A 578 4.26 -10.99 -20.61
N ASP A 579 2.94 -11.07 -20.40
CA ASP A 579 2.18 -12.30 -20.67
C ASP A 579 2.13 -12.57 -22.20
N PRO A 580 2.71 -13.67 -22.71
CA PRO A 580 2.75 -13.98 -24.13
C PRO A 580 1.39 -14.35 -24.74
N PHE A 581 0.39 -14.72 -23.93
CA PHE A 581 -1.00 -14.92 -24.38
C PHE A 581 -1.71 -13.58 -24.58
N GLU A 582 -1.58 -12.65 -23.64
CA GLU A 582 -2.13 -11.29 -23.80
C GLU A 582 -1.48 -10.55 -24.98
N ALA A 583 -0.18 -10.76 -25.19
CA ALA A 583 0.54 -10.23 -26.35
C ALA A 583 0.14 -10.89 -27.69
N GLY A 584 -0.70 -11.93 -27.67
CA GLY A 584 -1.16 -12.66 -28.85
C GLY A 584 -0.04 -13.39 -29.58
N LEU A 585 1.04 -13.73 -28.86
CA LEU A 585 2.21 -14.44 -29.37
C LEU A 585 2.06 -15.96 -29.20
N LEU A 586 1.33 -16.37 -28.16
CA LEU A 586 0.93 -17.76 -27.93
C LEU A 586 -0.60 -17.92 -28.01
N ARG A 587 -1.04 -19.13 -28.36
CA ARG A 587 -2.44 -19.53 -28.24
C ARG A 587 -2.56 -21.02 -27.99
N LEU A 588 -3.65 -21.40 -27.35
CA LEU A 588 -4.05 -22.80 -27.18
C LEU A 588 -5.14 -23.17 -28.17
N THR A 589 -5.04 -24.35 -28.75
CA THR A 589 -6.07 -24.91 -29.65
C THR A 589 -6.25 -26.39 -29.38
N GLU A 590 -7.47 -26.91 -29.46
CA GLU A 590 -7.71 -28.34 -29.36
C GLU A 590 -7.65 -29.01 -30.75
N SER A 591 -6.99 -30.17 -30.82
CA SER A 591 -7.00 -31.05 -31.98
C SER A 591 -6.96 -32.51 -31.55
N ASP A 592 -7.91 -33.32 -32.05
CA ASP A 592 -7.97 -34.77 -31.78
C ASP A 592 -8.00 -35.21 -30.30
N GLY A 593 -8.43 -34.31 -29.39
CA GLY A 593 -8.50 -34.55 -27.95
C GLY A 593 -7.26 -34.10 -27.17
N ASP A 594 -6.23 -33.59 -27.86
CA ASP A 594 -5.04 -33.00 -27.26
C ASP A 594 -5.13 -31.46 -27.29
N THR A 595 -4.54 -30.81 -26.28
CA THR A 595 -4.35 -29.36 -26.26
C THR A 595 -3.02 -29.03 -26.93
N MET A 596 -3.03 -28.11 -27.89
CA MET A 596 -1.87 -27.70 -28.67
C MET A 596 -1.47 -26.28 -28.29
N LEU A 597 -0.23 -26.08 -27.85
CA LEU A 597 0.35 -24.74 -27.73
C LEU A 597 0.95 -24.35 -29.08
N GLN A 598 0.49 -23.22 -29.61
CA GLN A 598 0.96 -22.67 -30.87
C GLN A 598 1.60 -21.31 -30.67
N ALA A 599 2.78 -21.13 -31.25
CA ALA A 599 3.55 -19.90 -31.20
C ALA A 599 3.54 -19.17 -32.55
N LYS A 600 3.47 -17.84 -32.49
CA LYS A 600 3.50 -16.96 -33.65
C LYS A 600 4.95 -16.69 -34.09
N VAL A 601 5.58 -17.71 -34.68
CA VAL A 601 6.99 -17.70 -35.10
C VAL A 601 7.28 -16.91 -36.38
N SER A 602 6.26 -16.35 -37.05
CA SER A 602 6.46 -15.46 -38.20
C SER A 602 5.24 -14.56 -38.48
N THR A 603 5.43 -13.55 -39.34
CA THR A 603 4.33 -12.72 -39.87
C THR A 603 3.30 -13.50 -40.70
N ALA A 604 3.57 -14.77 -41.02
CA ALA A 604 2.75 -15.61 -41.87
C ALA A 604 1.82 -16.58 -41.12
N GLY A 605 1.93 -16.72 -39.79
CA GLY A 605 1.01 -17.55 -39.00
C GLY A 605 1.59 -18.18 -37.74
N PHE A 606 0.74 -18.94 -37.05
CA PHE A 606 1.08 -19.75 -35.87
C PHE A 606 1.59 -21.13 -36.30
N SER A 607 2.64 -21.61 -35.64
CA SER A 607 3.11 -22.99 -35.72
C SER A 607 2.86 -23.68 -34.39
N THR A 608 2.52 -24.98 -34.43
CA THR A 608 2.56 -25.80 -33.21
C THR A 608 3.98 -25.87 -32.70
N VAL A 609 4.15 -25.67 -31.39
CA VAL A 609 5.44 -25.83 -30.71
C VAL A 609 5.34 -26.94 -29.65
N LEU A 610 4.16 -27.13 -29.08
CA LEU A 610 3.91 -28.18 -28.09
C LEU A 610 2.58 -28.90 -28.33
N VAL A 611 2.59 -30.21 -28.11
CA VAL A 611 1.39 -31.03 -28.00
C VAL A 611 1.26 -31.52 -26.56
N MET A 612 0.17 -31.18 -25.88
CA MET A 612 -0.11 -31.55 -24.50
C MET A 612 -1.30 -32.51 -24.47
N ALA A 613 -1.14 -33.66 -23.81
CA ALA A 613 -2.19 -34.67 -23.68
C ALA A 613 -2.43 -35.02 -22.22
N ASP A 614 -3.70 -35.24 -21.86
CA ASP A 614 -4.16 -35.65 -20.52
C ASP A 614 -3.64 -34.78 -19.35
N ILE A 615 -3.64 -33.45 -19.50
CA ILE A 615 -3.40 -32.53 -18.37
C ILE A 615 -4.66 -32.43 -17.51
N SER A 616 -4.54 -32.70 -16.20
CA SER A 616 -5.67 -32.67 -15.25
C SER A 616 -6.10 -31.26 -14.80
N LEU A 617 -5.34 -30.24 -15.18
CA LEU A 617 -5.62 -28.82 -14.93
C LEU A 617 -6.45 -28.20 -16.08
N ASP A 618 -7.14 -27.09 -15.81
CA ASP A 618 -7.73 -26.27 -16.89
C ASP A 618 -6.59 -25.77 -17.77
N PRO A 619 -6.42 -26.32 -18.99
CA PRO A 619 -5.26 -26.00 -19.81
C PRO A 619 -5.30 -24.56 -20.32
N PHE A 620 -6.42 -23.85 -20.13
CA PHE A 620 -6.61 -22.46 -20.54
C PHE A 620 -6.32 -21.43 -19.44
N SER A 621 -5.91 -21.86 -18.23
CA SER A 621 -5.46 -20.93 -17.18
C SER A 621 -3.97 -20.55 -17.38
N PRO A 622 -3.62 -19.26 -17.50
CA PRO A 622 -2.23 -18.79 -17.65
C PRO A 622 -1.33 -19.13 -16.45
N GLU A 623 -1.91 -19.33 -15.26
CA GLU A 623 -1.21 -19.59 -13.99
C GLU A 623 -0.53 -20.96 -13.93
N ASN A 624 -0.89 -21.89 -14.84
CA ASN A 624 -0.34 -23.24 -14.90
C ASN A 624 0.98 -23.35 -15.67
N PHE A 625 1.54 -22.21 -16.09
CA PHE A 625 2.72 -22.16 -16.93
C PHE A 625 3.71 -21.15 -16.35
N ASP A 626 4.96 -21.58 -16.13
CA ASP A 626 6.05 -20.70 -15.72
C ASP A 626 6.77 -20.13 -16.95
N TRP A 627 6.87 -18.80 -17.03
CA TRP A 627 7.35 -18.05 -18.21
C TRP A 627 8.53 -17.13 -17.93
N MET A 628 9.09 -17.15 -16.70
CA MET A 628 10.22 -16.29 -16.34
C MET A 628 11.55 -16.90 -16.84
N PRO A 629 12.40 -16.13 -17.55
CA PRO A 629 13.75 -16.58 -17.88
C PRO A 629 14.74 -16.42 -16.74
#